data_AF-A0A7W1B805-F1
#
_entry.id   AF-A0A7W1B805-F1
#
_cell.length_a   1.000
_cell.length_b   1.000
_cell.length_c   1.000
_cell.angle_alpha   90.00
_cell.angle_beta   90.00
_cell.angle_gamma   90.00
#
_symmetry.space_group_name_H-M   'P 1'
#
loop_
_entity.id
_entity.type
_entity.pdbx_description
1 polymer ?
#
loop_
_entity_poly.entity_id
_entity_poly.type
_entity_poly.pdbx_seq_one_letter_code
_entity_poly.pdbx_strand_id
1 'polypeptide(L)'
;MADLTFRDFAGAIMRGDAATAASVLATLLALEPDAAAAATEHFRARMTGNDPAFMQKAMGLRTAVTSGSDAEIAALLEDCFGLDAAARPGALAALRQRYPTPT
;
A
#
# COMPACT_ATOMS: atom_id res chain seq x y z
N MET A 1 7.81 16.12 10.94
CA MET A 1 7.55 15.60 9.58
C MET A 1 6.18 14.98 9.62
N ALA A 2 5.27 15.33 8.72
CA ALA A 2 3.98 14.63 8.64
C ALA A 2 4.25 13.17 8.30
N ASP A 3 3.72 12.25 9.10
CA ASP A 3 3.84 10.83 8.82
C ASP A 3 3.10 10.54 7.51
N LEU A 4 3.81 10.04 6.50
CA LEU A 4 3.18 9.69 5.23
C LEU A 4 2.16 8.59 5.47
N THR A 5 1.01 8.67 4.81
CA THR A 5 -0.06 7.69 4.96
C THR A 5 -0.51 7.13 3.62
N PHE A 6 -1.25 6.01 3.66
CA PHE A 6 -1.94 5.49 2.47
C PHE A 6 -2.93 6.50 1.86
N ARG A 7 -3.37 7.51 2.61
CA ARG A 7 -4.19 8.61 2.09
C ARG A 7 -3.39 9.51 1.16
N ASP A 8 -2.13 9.80 1.50
CA ASP A 8 -1.23 10.59 0.67
C ASP A 8 -0.92 9.85 -0.63
N PHE A 9 -0.69 8.53 -0.55
CA PHE A 9 -0.57 7.66 -1.71
C PHE A 9 -1.81 7.74 -2.61
N ALA A 10 -3.01 7.48 -2.07
CA ALA A 10 -4.25 7.53 -2.84
C ALA A 10 -4.50 8.93 -3.45
N GLY A 11 -4.20 10.00 -2.72
CA GLY A 11 -4.29 11.37 -3.21
C GLY A 11 -3.30 11.67 -4.34
N ALA A 12 -2.10 11.09 -4.33
CA ALA A 12 -1.15 11.21 -5.44
C ALA A 12 -1.64 10.44 -6.69
N ILE A 13 -2.14 9.21 -6.52
CA ILE A 13 -2.74 8.41 -7.59
C ILE A 13 -3.90 9.16 -8.25
N MET A 14 -4.84 9.71 -7.46
CA MET A 14 -6.00 10.45 -7.96
C MET A 14 -5.63 11.73 -8.71
N ARG A 15 -4.50 12.36 -8.36
CA ARG A 15 -3.95 13.52 -9.09
C ARG A 15 -3.18 13.15 -10.35
N GLY A 16 -3.04 11.86 -10.66
CA GLY A 16 -2.23 11.36 -11.77
C GLY A 16 -0.72 11.44 -11.51
N ASP A 17 -0.30 11.69 -10.28
CA ASP A 17 1.11 11.84 -9.89
C ASP A 17 1.68 10.51 -9.39
N ALA A 18 2.03 9.63 -10.33
CA ALA A 18 2.62 8.34 -10.02
C ALA A 18 4.02 8.41 -9.40
N ALA A 19 4.81 9.45 -9.71
CA ALA A 19 6.13 9.62 -9.14
C ALA A 19 6.04 9.88 -7.63
N THR A 20 5.14 10.79 -7.22
CA THR A 20 4.87 11.04 -5.80
C THR A 20 4.26 9.80 -5.15
N ALA A 21 3.31 9.12 -5.81
CA ALA A 21 2.72 7.90 -5.27
C ALA A 21 3.77 6.81 -5.01
N ALA A 22 4.67 6.57 -5.95
CA ALA A 22 5.76 5.60 -5.80
C ALA A 22 6.72 5.99 -4.67
N SER A 23 7.08 7.27 -4.53
CA SER A 23 7.93 7.74 -3.42
C SER A 23 7.26 7.55 -2.04
N VAL A 24 5.96 7.83 -1.95
CA VAL A 24 5.18 7.59 -0.74
C VAL A 24 5.14 6.09 -0.41
N LEU A 25 4.89 5.24 -1.41
CA LEU A 25 4.82 3.80 -1.24
C LEU A 25 6.18 3.19 -0.85
N ALA A 26 7.26 3.64 -1.49
CA ALA A 26 8.64 3.26 -1.15
C ALA A 26 8.94 3.54 0.32
N THR A 27 8.53 4.72 0.78
CA THR A 27 8.71 5.09 2.19
C THR A 27 7.86 4.21 3.10
N LEU A 28 6.55 4.11 2.85
CA LEU A 28 5.58 3.39 3.68
C LEU A 28 5.91 1.90 3.85
N LEU A 29 6.36 1.26 2.77
CA LEU A 29 6.59 -0.18 2.71
C LEU A 29 8.09 -0.54 2.75
N ALA A 30 8.97 0.45 2.91
CA ALA A 30 10.42 0.28 2.84
C ALA A 30 10.84 -0.52 1.58
N LEU A 31 10.23 -0.18 0.44
CA LEU A 31 10.51 -0.83 -0.84
C LEU A 31 11.58 -0.05 -1.60
N GLU A 32 12.37 -0.78 -2.39
CA GLU A 32 13.25 -0.18 -3.38
C GLU A 32 12.44 0.65 -4.41
N PRO A 33 13.02 1.70 -5.01
CA PRO A 33 12.32 2.59 -5.95
C PRO A 33 11.64 1.84 -7.10
N ASP A 34 12.31 0.85 -7.68
CA ASP A 34 11.77 0.05 -8.80
C ASP A 34 10.57 -0.80 -8.36
N ALA A 35 10.65 -1.43 -7.18
CA ALA A 35 9.56 -2.21 -6.61
C ALA A 35 8.35 -1.33 -6.25
N ALA A 36 8.61 -0.13 -5.71
CA ALA A 36 7.56 0.84 -5.40
C ALA A 36 6.88 1.37 -6.67
N ALA A 37 7.64 1.61 -7.75
CA ALA A 37 7.10 2.00 -9.04
C ALA A 37 6.21 0.89 -9.64
N ALA A 38 6.68 -0.36 -9.63
CA ALA A 38 5.91 -1.50 -10.10
C ALA A 38 4.60 -1.70 -9.30
N ALA A 39 4.67 -1.61 -7.97
CA ALA A 39 3.51 -1.70 -7.08
C ALA A 39 2.51 -0.55 -7.29
N THR A 40 3.01 0.66 -7.52
CA THR A 40 2.19 1.84 -7.84
C THR A 40 1.46 1.64 -9.16
N GLU A 41 2.15 1.14 -10.19
CA GLU A 41 1.54 0.87 -11.49
C GLU A 41 0.49 -0.25 -11.39
N HIS A 42 0.74 -1.30 -10.60
CA HIS A 42 -0.23 -2.35 -10.33
C HIS A 42 -1.52 -1.78 -9.71
N PHE A 43 -1.37 -0.92 -8.70
CA PHE A 43 -2.50 -0.26 -8.05
C PHE A 43 -3.29 0.61 -9.03
N ARG A 44 -2.60 1.41 -9.88
CA ARG A 44 -3.23 2.24 -10.90
C ARG A 44 -4.01 1.41 -11.92
N ALA A 45 -3.41 0.34 -12.43
CA ALA A 45 -4.03 -0.53 -13.42
C ALA A 45 -5.33 -1.14 -12.87
N ARG A 46 -5.33 -1.62 -11.62
CA ARG A 46 -6.56 -2.13 -10.99
C ARG A 46 -7.60 -1.04 -10.73
N MET A 47 -7.18 0.17 -10.35
CA MET A 47 -8.08 1.30 -10.15
C MET A 47 -8.78 1.73 -11.45
N THR A 48 -8.05 1.74 -12.58
CA THR A 48 -8.62 2.05 -13.90
C THR A 48 -9.56 0.96 -14.43
N GLY A 49 -9.38 -0.29 -13.99
CA GLY A 49 -10.28 -1.41 -14.31
C GLY A 49 -11.70 -1.26 -13.76
N ASN A 50 -11.97 -0.23 -12.96
CA ASN A 50 -13.29 0.09 -12.39
C ASN A 50 -13.86 -1.06 -11.54
N ASP A 51 -12.98 -1.86 -10.92
CA ASP A 51 -13.36 -2.97 -10.06
C ASP A 51 -13.85 -2.44 -8.70
N PRO A 52 -15.17 -2.54 -8.40
CA PRO A 52 -15.71 -2.05 -7.14
C PRO A 52 -15.18 -2.83 -5.93
N ALA A 53 -14.81 -4.11 -6.10
CA ALA A 53 -14.21 -4.90 -5.03
C ALA A 53 -12.80 -4.42 -4.70
N PHE A 54 -12.03 -4.01 -5.70
CA PHE A 54 -10.71 -3.41 -5.49
C PHE A 54 -10.79 -2.13 -4.66
N MET A 55 -11.74 -1.23 -4.97
CA MET A 55 -11.91 0.01 -4.21
C MET A 55 -12.26 -0.26 -2.73
N GLN A 56 -13.08 -1.29 -2.46
CA GLN A 56 -13.35 -1.72 -1.08
C GLN A 56 -12.09 -2.27 -0.38
N LYS A 57 -11.28 -3.09 -1.07
CA LYS A 57 -10.00 -3.60 -0.52
C LYS A 57 -9.01 -2.46 -0.24
N ALA A 58 -8.85 -1.53 -1.17
CA ALA A 58 -7.94 -0.39 -1.03
C ALA A 58 -8.34 0.54 0.14
N MET A 59 -9.64 0.78 0.34
CA MET A 59 -10.13 1.49 1.53
C MET A 59 -9.94 0.65 2.81
N GLY A 60 -10.16 -0.66 2.73
CA GLY A 60 -9.96 -1.61 3.83
C GLY A 60 -8.52 -1.68 4.32
N LEU A 61 -7.53 -1.45 3.45
CA LEU A 61 -6.11 -1.40 3.81
C LEU A 61 -5.83 -0.41 4.95
N ARG A 62 -6.46 0.78 4.93
CA ARG A 62 -6.26 1.79 5.98
C ARG A 62 -6.71 1.27 7.35
N THR A 63 -7.80 0.51 7.38
CA THR A 63 -8.33 -0.11 8.60
C THR A 63 -7.49 -1.31 9.01
N ALA A 64 -7.05 -2.12 8.04
CA ALA A 64 -6.26 -3.31 8.28
C ALA A 64 -4.90 -2.98 8.90
N VAL A 65 -4.22 -1.92 8.45
CA VAL A 65 -2.92 -1.54 9.03
C VAL A 65 -3.03 -1.03 10.46
N THR A 66 -4.16 -0.43 10.85
CA THR A 66 -4.36 0.08 12.22
C THR A 66 -4.94 -0.93 13.19
N SER A 67 -5.77 -1.86 12.72
CA SER A 67 -6.58 -2.72 13.60
C SER A 67 -6.75 -4.15 13.10
N GLY A 68 -6.24 -4.46 11.91
CA GLY A 68 -6.31 -5.80 11.33
C GLY A 68 -5.12 -6.68 11.68
N SER A 69 -5.25 -7.94 11.30
CA SER A 69 -4.24 -8.98 11.48
C SER A 69 -3.14 -8.86 10.42
N ASP A 70 -1.95 -9.38 10.72
CA ASP A 70 -0.84 -9.46 9.77
C ASP A 70 -1.21 -10.19 8.48
N ALA A 71 -2.01 -11.25 8.58
CA ALA A 71 -2.52 -12.00 7.45
C ALA A 71 -3.43 -11.16 6.55
N GLU A 72 -4.27 -10.30 7.13
CA GLU A 72 -5.17 -9.41 6.37
C GLU A 72 -4.36 -8.33 5.64
N ILE A 73 -3.38 -7.72 6.32
CA ILE A 73 -2.48 -6.75 5.70
C ILE A 73 -1.69 -7.40 4.56
N ALA A 74 -1.13 -8.60 4.79
CA ALA A 74 -0.38 -9.33 3.78
C ALA A 74 -1.22 -9.67 2.54
N ALA A 75 -2.47 -10.11 2.72
CA ALA A 75 -3.39 -10.37 1.61
C ALA A 75 -3.70 -9.09 0.83
N LEU A 76 -3.95 -7.98 1.52
CA LEU A 76 -4.18 -6.68 0.88
C LEU A 76 -2.93 -6.12 0.19
N LEU A 77 -1.73 -6.42 0.70
CA LEU A 77 -0.48 -6.04 0.05
C LEU A 77 -0.26 -6.80 -1.28
N GLU A 78 -0.58 -8.08 -1.32
CA GLU A 78 -0.57 -8.88 -2.54
C GLU A 78 -1.63 -8.39 -3.53
N ASP A 79 -2.87 -8.23 -3.07
CA ASP A 79 -3.99 -7.83 -3.93
C ASP A 79 -3.83 -6.38 -4.45
N CYS A 80 -3.54 -5.43 -3.57
CA CYS A 80 -3.57 -4.02 -3.97
C CYS A 80 -2.30 -3.59 -4.72
N PHE A 81 -1.16 -4.20 -4.39
CA PHE A 81 0.15 -3.75 -4.87
C PHE A 81 0.93 -4.82 -5.63
N GLY A 82 0.38 -6.03 -5.79
CA GLY A 82 1.05 -7.11 -6.50
C GLY A 82 2.34 -7.58 -5.82
N LEU A 83 2.45 -7.42 -4.49
CA LEU A 83 3.69 -7.78 -3.78
C LEU A 83 3.87 -9.29 -3.66
N ASP A 84 4.97 -9.78 -4.24
CA ASP A 84 5.36 -11.18 -4.18
C ASP A 84 5.67 -11.64 -2.76
N ALA A 85 5.67 -12.96 -2.56
CA ALA A 85 5.96 -13.60 -1.27
C ALA A 85 7.34 -13.22 -0.68
N ALA A 86 8.28 -12.77 -1.51
CA ALA A 86 9.61 -12.32 -1.07
C ALA A 86 9.61 -10.89 -0.51
N ALA A 87 8.85 -9.95 -1.09
CA ALA A 87 8.84 -8.54 -0.69
C ALA A 87 7.83 -8.26 0.45
N ARG A 88 6.77 -9.06 0.51
CA ARG A 88 5.66 -8.90 1.45
C ARG A 88 6.06 -8.94 2.94
N PRO A 89 6.97 -9.83 3.41
CA PRO A 89 7.36 -9.84 4.83
C PRO A 89 8.07 -8.56 5.24
N GLY A 90 8.94 -8.01 4.37
CA GLY A 90 9.62 -6.74 4.61
C GLY A 90 8.65 -5.55 4.65
N ALA A 91 7.72 -5.50 3.69
CA ALA A 91 6.68 -4.48 3.67
C ALA A 91 5.76 -4.53 4.90
N LEU A 92 5.37 -5.73 5.34
CA LEU A 92 4.58 -5.93 6.55
C LEU A 92 5.34 -5.48 7.81
N ALA A 93 6.63 -5.84 7.92
CA ALA A 93 7.46 -5.40 9.05
C ALA A 93 7.60 -3.88 9.09
N ALA A 94 7.83 -3.23 7.94
CA ALA A 94 7.89 -1.77 7.82
C ALA A 94 6.56 -1.11 8.22
N LEU A 95 5.43 -1.73 7.88
CA LEU A 95 4.11 -1.26 8.31
C LEU A 95 3.91 -1.41 9.81
N ARG A 96 4.32 -2.53 10.43
CA ARG A 96 4.17 -2.74 11.88
C ARG A 96 5.06 -1.84 12.72
N GLN A 97 6.20 -1.38 12.19
CA GLN A 97 6.99 -0.34 12.84
C GLN A 97 6.25 1.01 12.90
N ARG A 98 5.38 1.29 11.92
CA ARG A 98 4.61 2.54 11.83
C ARG A 98 3.23 2.45 12.49
N TYR A 99 2.58 1.30 12.36
CA TYR A 99 1.27 0.98 12.87
C TYR A 99 1.38 -0.23 13.82
N PRO A 100 1.92 -0.04 15.04
CA PRO A 100 1.97 -1.10 16.03
C PRO A 100 0.54 -1.57 16.34
N THR A 101 0.36 -2.88 16.50
CA THR A 101 -0.91 -3.46 16.94
C THR A 101 -1.33 -2.82 18.26
N PRO A 102 -2.59 -2.38 18.41
CA PRO A 102 -3.10 -1.99 19.72
C PRO A 102 -3.05 -3.22 20.64
N THR A 103 -2.31 -3.11 21.75
CA THR A 103 -2.24 -4.08 22.85
C THR A 103 -3.56 -4.19 23.61
#